data_AF-A0A7R9I8J3-F1
#
_entry.id   AF-A0A7R9I8J3-F1
#
_cell.length_a   1.000
_cell.length_b   1.000
_cell.length_c   1.000
_cell.angle_alpha   90.00
_cell.angle_beta   90.00
_cell.angle_gamma   90.00
#
_symmetry.space_group_name_H-M   'P 1'
#
loop_
_entity.id
_entity.type
_entity.pdbx_description
1 polymer ?
#
loop_
_entity_poly.entity_id
_entity_poly.type
_entity_poly.pdbx_seq_one_letter_code
_entity_poly.pdbx_strand_id
1 'polypeptide(L)'
;MLIVTADWLSDKLVLMLSPSHEQFYECPVILADRDLVEQGSDEILRDALTKDIAFLVVGDPFGATTHTDLVLRAQEAGIPCQVVHNASIMNAIGCCGLQLYSFGETVSIPYWTDTWQPESFYDKIASNKSRGLHTLCLLDIRVKEPTIESLTKKKKEYQAPCYMSVSEAAHQLLQIIKRRKETGDHQNR
;
A
#
# COMPACT_ATOMS: atom_id res chain seq x y z
N MET A 1 -1.76 13.20 -0.17
CA MET A 1 -2.18 13.67 -1.51
C MET A 1 -0.92 14.03 -2.29
N LEU A 2 -0.71 13.46 -3.47
CA LEU A 2 0.36 13.88 -4.37
C LEU A 2 -0.25 14.80 -5.43
N ILE A 3 0.34 15.97 -5.66
CA ILE A 3 -0.08 16.89 -6.73
C ILE A 3 1.03 16.93 -7.77
N VAL A 4 0.68 16.70 -9.03
CA VAL A 4 1.58 16.80 -10.17
C VAL A 4 1.08 17.99 -11.00
N THR A 5 1.85 19.07 -11.08
CA THR A 5 1.36 20.37 -11.59
C THR A 5 2.08 20.78 -12.87
N ALA A 6 1.33 21.38 -13.79
CA ALA A 6 1.89 21.98 -14.99
C ALA A 6 2.03 23.51 -14.87
N ASP A 7 1.04 24.19 -14.30
CA ASP A 7 1.04 25.62 -13.98
C ASP A 7 -0.31 26.01 -13.36
N TRP A 8 -0.30 26.96 -12.42
CA TRP A 8 -1.39 27.30 -11.47
C TRP A 8 -2.68 27.91 -12.06
N LEU A 9 -2.99 27.71 -13.33
CA LEU A 9 -4.17 28.28 -13.98
C LEU A 9 -4.90 27.25 -14.84
N SER A 10 -5.95 26.70 -14.22
CA SER A 10 -7.15 26.06 -14.82
C SER A 10 -7.04 24.61 -15.35
N ASP A 11 -8.14 23.87 -15.12
CA ASP A 11 -8.43 22.46 -15.44
C ASP A 11 -7.70 21.40 -14.59
N LYS A 12 -8.28 21.12 -13.41
CA LYS A 12 -7.76 20.09 -12.48
C LYS A 12 -8.41 18.74 -12.75
N LEU A 13 -7.59 17.73 -13.07
CA LEU A 13 -8.02 16.34 -13.11
C LEU A 13 -7.62 15.65 -11.79
N VAL A 14 -8.57 15.00 -11.13
CA VAL A 14 -8.32 14.31 -9.86
C VAL A 14 -8.43 12.80 -10.05
N LEU A 15 -7.41 12.06 -9.63
CA LEU A 15 -7.41 10.60 -9.60
C LEU A 15 -7.58 10.13 -8.15
N MET A 16 -8.57 9.28 -7.88
CA MET A 16 -8.90 8.79 -6.54
C MET A 16 -9.08 7.28 -6.51
N LEU A 17 -8.98 6.67 -5.33
CA LEU A 17 -9.31 5.26 -5.08
C LEU A 17 -10.82 5.00 -4.83
N SER A 18 -11.67 6.05 -4.79
CA SER A 18 -13.14 5.96 -4.66
C SER A 18 -13.83 7.07 -5.45
N PRO A 19 -14.90 6.79 -6.22
CA PRO A 19 -15.58 7.80 -7.05
C PRO A 19 -16.59 8.67 -6.28
N SER A 20 -16.76 8.50 -4.97
CA SER A 20 -17.87 9.10 -4.19
C SER A 20 -17.80 10.61 -3.95
N HIS A 21 -16.79 11.33 -4.44
CA HIS A 21 -16.49 12.70 -3.98
C HIS A 21 -16.42 13.78 -5.08
N GLU A 22 -16.86 13.50 -6.31
CA GLU A 22 -16.87 14.51 -7.39
C GLU A 22 -17.62 15.78 -7.00
N GLN A 23 -18.76 15.64 -6.32
CA GLN A 23 -19.55 16.78 -5.83
C GLN A 23 -18.79 17.64 -4.81
N PHE A 24 -17.92 17.03 -4.00
CA PHE A 24 -17.16 17.76 -2.98
C PHE A 24 -15.98 18.53 -3.59
N TYR A 25 -15.34 17.96 -4.62
CA TYR A 25 -14.19 18.56 -5.28
C TYR A 25 -14.55 19.49 -6.45
N GLU A 26 -15.82 19.48 -6.88
CA GLU A 26 -16.32 20.28 -8.01
C GLU A 26 -15.51 20.05 -9.31
N CYS A 27 -14.92 18.87 -9.45
CA CYS A 27 -14.11 18.47 -10.60
C CYS A 27 -14.27 16.97 -10.90
N PRO A 28 -13.95 16.53 -12.13
CA PRO A 28 -14.00 15.12 -12.49
C PRO A 28 -13.03 14.29 -11.64
N VAL A 29 -13.50 13.14 -11.13
CA VAL A 29 -12.67 12.20 -10.36
C VAL A 29 -12.59 10.88 -11.11
N ILE A 30 -11.38 10.51 -11.53
CA ILE A 30 -11.12 9.22 -12.18
C ILE A 30 -10.68 8.21 -11.13
N LEU A 31 -11.29 7.02 -11.16
CA LEU A 31 -10.87 5.91 -10.30
C LEU A 31 -9.53 5.34 -10.81
N ALA A 32 -8.48 5.42 -10.01
CA ALA A 32 -7.20 4.79 -10.31
C ALA A 32 -7.13 3.41 -9.65
N ASP A 33 -7.26 2.34 -10.42
CA ASP A 33 -7.04 0.99 -9.91
C ASP A 33 -5.55 0.63 -9.86
N ARG A 34 -5.24 -0.56 -9.30
CA ARG A 34 -3.85 -0.99 -9.13
C ARG A 34 -3.11 -1.07 -10.47
N ASP A 35 -3.77 -1.58 -11.51
CA ASP A 35 -3.18 -1.70 -12.85
C ASP A 35 -2.81 -0.31 -13.41
N LEU A 36 -3.70 0.68 -13.28
CA LEU A 36 -3.41 2.06 -13.71
C LEU A 36 -2.26 2.69 -12.91
N VAL A 37 -2.18 2.43 -11.60
CA VAL A 37 -1.13 3.02 -10.74
C VAL A 37 0.23 2.36 -10.97
N GLU A 38 0.30 1.05 -11.15
CA GLU A 38 1.56 0.30 -11.29
C GLU A 38 2.08 0.27 -12.73
N GLN A 39 1.18 0.15 -13.71
CA GLN A 39 1.53 -0.02 -15.13
C GLN A 39 1.11 1.17 -15.99
N GLY A 40 0.11 1.93 -15.58
CA GLY A 40 -0.46 3.05 -16.32
C GLY A 40 0.05 4.43 -15.89
N SER A 41 1.25 4.54 -15.33
CA SER A 41 1.80 5.85 -14.90
C SER A 41 1.79 6.88 -16.03
N ASP A 42 2.03 6.44 -17.26
CA ASP A 42 2.07 7.31 -18.44
C ASP A 42 0.69 7.87 -18.77
N GLU A 43 -0.38 7.18 -18.39
CA GLU A 43 -1.74 7.69 -18.52
C GLU A 43 -2.05 8.71 -17.42
N ILE A 44 -1.59 8.47 -16.20
CA ILE A 44 -1.71 9.42 -15.07
C ILE A 44 -0.94 10.72 -15.38
N LEU A 45 0.24 10.60 -15.98
CA LEU A 45 1.15 11.72 -16.23
C LEU A 45 0.99 12.37 -17.61
N ARG A 46 0.17 11.79 -18.50
CA ARG A 46 0.07 12.17 -19.94
C ARG A 46 -0.08 13.67 -20.17
N ASP A 47 -0.98 14.29 -19.42
CA ASP A 47 -1.33 15.71 -19.56
C ASP A 47 -0.67 16.57 -18.46
N ALA A 48 0.17 15.99 -17.60
CA ALA A 48 0.70 16.67 -16.42
C ALA A 48 1.76 17.75 -16.73
N LEU A 49 2.20 17.85 -17.99
CA LEU A 49 3.03 18.96 -18.47
C LEU A 49 2.22 20.20 -18.85
N THR A 50 0.91 20.07 -19.07
CA THR A 50 0.04 21.17 -19.53
C THR A 50 -1.18 21.40 -18.64
N LYS A 51 -1.51 20.45 -17.76
CA LYS A 51 -2.64 20.52 -16.81
C LYS A 51 -2.19 20.16 -15.40
N ASP A 52 -2.90 20.68 -14.42
CA ASP A 52 -2.74 20.28 -13.02
C ASP A 52 -3.47 18.97 -12.75
N ILE A 53 -2.74 17.96 -12.27
CA ILE A 53 -3.26 16.63 -11.96
C ILE A 53 -3.03 16.33 -10.47
N ALA A 54 -4.10 15.98 -9.75
CA ALA A 54 -4.00 15.55 -8.36
C ALA A 54 -4.19 14.03 -8.24
N PHE A 55 -3.24 13.36 -7.60
CA PHE A 55 -3.29 11.94 -7.29
C PHE A 55 -3.58 11.73 -5.79
N LEU A 56 -4.82 11.33 -5.50
CA LEU A 56 -5.34 11.15 -4.15
C LEU A 56 -5.16 9.72 -3.68
N VAL A 57 -4.49 9.58 -2.55
CA VAL A 57 -4.14 8.31 -1.92
C VAL A 57 -4.64 8.29 -0.48
N VAL A 58 -4.97 7.10 0.02
CA VAL A 58 -5.35 6.92 1.42
C VAL A 58 -4.12 7.10 2.30
N GLY A 59 -4.24 7.95 3.33
CA GLY A 59 -3.14 8.26 4.23
C GLY A 59 -2.06 9.16 3.60
N ASP A 60 -0.81 8.90 3.95
CA ASP A 60 0.34 9.64 3.44
C ASP A 60 0.93 8.98 2.18
N PRO A 61 1.24 9.74 1.11
CA PRO A 61 1.79 9.18 -0.14
C PRO A 61 3.07 8.36 0.03
N PHE A 62 3.90 8.69 1.02
CA PHE A 62 5.18 8.00 1.23
C PHE A 62 5.13 7.00 2.38
N GLY A 63 3.96 6.79 2.99
CA GLY A 63 3.81 5.83 4.07
C GLY A 63 4.07 4.36 3.68
N ALA A 64 3.85 3.99 2.41
CA ALA A 64 3.94 2.59 1.93
C ALA A 64 4.79 2.41 0.66
N THR A 65 5.65 3.36 0.32
CA THR A 65 6.66 3.34 -0.78
C THR A 65 6.15 3.26 -2.22
N THR A 66 4.98 2.69 -2.52
CA THR A 66 4.52 2.42 -3.91
C THR A 66 4.35 3.69 -4.75
N HIS A 67 4.01 4.82 -4.13
CA HIS A 67 3.80 6.08 -4.85
C HIS A 67 5.09 6.87 -5.11
N THR A 68 6.23 6.42 -4.56
CA THR A 68 7.54 7.02 -4.83
C THR A 68 7.92 6.85 -6.30
N ASP A 69 7.61 5.70 -6.88
CA ASP A 69 7.88 5.40 -8.29
C ASP A 69 7.19 6.40 -9.23
N LEU A 70 5.94 6.76 -8.95
CA LEU A 70 5.20 7.76 -9.74
C LEU A 70 5.88 9.15 -9.71
N VAL A 71 6.42 9.55 -8.56
CA VAL A 71 7.18 10.80 -8.41
C VAL A 71 8.48 10.77 -9.19
N LEU A 72 9.20 9.63 -9.15
CA LEU A 72 10.44 9.46 -9.91
C LEU A 72 10.19 9.56 -11.43
N ARG A 73 9.17 8.86 -11.95
CA ARG A 73 8.80 8.93 -13.37
C ARG A 73 8.40 10.34 -13.80
N ALA A 74 7.66 11.06 -12.95
CA ALA A 74 7.30 12.44 -13.23
C ALA A 74 8.54 13.35 -13.29
N GLN A 75 9.49 13.17 -12.37
CA GLN A 75 10.76 13.91 -12.38
C GLN A 75 11.61 13.60 -13.62
N GLU A 76 11.69 12.32 -14.02
CA GLU A 76 12.39 11.90 -15.26
C GLU A 76 11.76 12.51 -16.52
N ALA A 77 10.44 12.69 -16.52
CA ALA A 77 9.70 13.37 -17.60
C ALA A 77 9.75 14.91 -17.51
N GLY A 78 10.45 15.48 -16.53
CA GLY A 78 10.54 16.93 -16.33
C GLY A 78 9.26 17.58 -15.82
N ILE A 79 8.35 16.79 -15.24
CA ILE A 79 7.07 17.25 -14.70
C ILE A 79 7.27 17.75 -13.26
N PRO A 80 6.88 18.99 -12.93
CA PRO A 80 6.91 19.47 -11.56
C PRO A 80 5.95 18.68 -10.64
N CYS A 81 6.47 18.22 -9.50
CA CYS A 81 5.68 17.52 -8.48
C CYS A 81 5.69 18.26 -7.15
N GLN A 82 4.53 18.32 -6.51
CA GLN A 82 4.35 18.80 -5.14
C GLN A 82 3.68 17.71 -4.28
N VAL A 83 4.31 17.38 -3.16
CA VAL A 83 3.76 16.41 -2.21
C VAL A 83 3.00 17.14 -1.11
N VAL A 84 1.76 16.71 -0.84
CA VAL A 84 0.96 17.17 0.30
C VAL A 84 0.78 16.00 1.28
N HIS A 85 1.51 16.08 2.38
CA HIS A 85 1.52 15.06 3.43
C HIS A 85 0.17 14.95 4.16
N ASN A 86 -0.05 13.78 4.78
CA ASN A 86 -1.24 13.51 5.58
C ASN A 86 -0.93 12.59 6.77
N ALA A 87 -1.94 12.28 7.58
CA ALA A 87 -1.84 11.24 8.60
C ALA A 87 -1.50 9.88 7.97
N SER A 88 -0.72 9.06 8.68
CA SER A 88 -0.29 7.74 8.23
C SER A 88 -0.53 6.72 9.32
N ILE A 89 -0.80 5.46 8.98
CA ILE A 89 -0.88 4.41 10.00
C ILE A 89 0.43 4.30 10.80
N MET A 90 1.56 4.67 10.20
CA MET A 90 2.88 4.71 10.82
C MET A 90 2.95 5.63 12.04
N ASN A 91 2.19 6.73 12.06
CA ASN A 91 2.14 7.65 13.21
C ASN A 91 0.87 7.47 14.05
N ALA A 92 -0.25 7.07 13.45
CA ALA A 92 -1.53 6.92 14.14
C ALA A 92 -1.52 5.81 15.21
N ILE A 93 -0.66 4.79 15.07
CA ILE A 93 -0.49 3.70 16.04
C ILE A 93 -0.05 4.17 17.44
N GLY A 94 0.38 5.42 17.59
CA GLY A 94 0.63 6.03 18.90
C GLY A 94 -0.62 6.02 19.79
N CYS A 95 -1.82 5.89 19.23
CA CYS A 95 -3.07 5.72 19.97
C CYS A 95 -3.10 4.44 20.83
N CYS A 96 -2.24 3.45 20.55
CA CYS A 96 -2.08 2.25 21.37
C CYS A 96 -1.38 2.52 22.71
N GLY A 97 -0.92 3.75 22.98
CA GLY A 97 -0.17 4.10 24.18
C GLY A 97 1.29 3.63 24.16
N LEU A 98 1.74 3.06 23.05
CA LEU A 98 3.12 2.64 22.84
C LEU A 98 3.95 3.82 22.33
N GLN A 99 5.19 3.92 22.82
CA GLN A 99 6.11 4.96 22.39
C GLN A 99 6.55 4.72 20.94
N LEU A 100 6.26 5.68 20.06
CA LEU A 100 6.60 5.59 18.63
C LEU A 100 8.11 5.37 18.39
N TYR A 101 8.97 5.97 19.22
CA TYR A 101 10.43 5.77 19.16
C TYR A 101 10.88 4.34 19.52
N SER A 102 10.01 3.53 20.11
CA SER A 102 10.28 2.14 20.47
C SER A 102 9.80 1.15 19.41
N PHE A 103 9.32 1.62 18.25
CA PHE A 103 9.04 0.75 17.10
C PHE A 103 10.30 0.48 16.28
N GLY A 104 10.51 -0.78 15.93
CA GLY A 104 11.59 -1.24 15.06
C GLY A 104 11.17 -1.31 13.59
N GLU A 105 11.74 -2.26 12.85
CA GLU A 105 11.40 -2.46 11.44
C GLU A 105 9.93 -2.88 11.27
N THR A 106 9.15 -2.10 10.51
CA THR A 106 7.77 -2.46 10.13
C THR A 106 7.79 -3.66 9.17
N VAL A 107 6.82 -4.56 9.31
CA VAL A 107 6.70 -5.76 8.48
C VAL A 107 5.37 -5.79 7.73
N SER A 108 5.32 -6.49 6.60
CA SER A 108 4.09 -6.81 5.90
C SER A 108 3.84 -8.32 6.01
N ILE A 109 2.62 -8.70 6.43
CA ILE A 109 2.18 -10.10 6.52
C ILE A 109 1.33 -10.39 5.29
N PRO A 110 1.88 -11.09 4.28
CA PRO A 110 1.14 -11.40 3.06
C PRO A 110 0.16 -12.54 3.31
N TYR A 111 -0.86 -12.67 2.48
CA TYR A 111 -1.64 -13.89 2.46
C TYR A 111 -0.81 -15.09 2.03
N TRP A 112 -0.98 -16.21 2.73
CA TRP A 112 -0.48 -17.50 2.30
C TRP A 112 -1.35 -18.11 1.20
N THR A 113 -0.71 -18.88 0.33
CA THR A 113 -1.36 -19.80 -0.60
C THR A 113 -0.87 -21.22 -0.34
N ASP A 114 -1.46 -22.22 -1.01
CA ASP A 114 -1.05 -23.62 -0.87
C ASP A 114 0.41 -23.84 -1.29
N THR A 115 0.90 -23.05 -2.24
CA THR A 115 2.25 -23.19 -2.82
C THR A 115 3.22 -22.12 -2.36
N TRP A 116 2.76 -21.07 -1.68
CA TRP A 116 3.60 -19.93 -1.27
C TRP A 116 3.26 -19.45 0.14
N GLN A 117 4.19 -19.71 1.07
CA GLN A 117 4.04 -19.45 2.49
C GLN A 117 5.33 -18.84 3.04
N PRO A 118 5.64 -17.57 2.70
CA PRO A 118 6.85 -16.93 3.17
C PRO A 118 6.81 -16.76 4.70
N GLU A 119 7.96 -16.89 5.34
CA GLU A 119 8.09 -16.73 6.80
C GLU A 119 9.05 -15.59 7.19
N SER A 120 9.64 -14.88 6.21
CA SER A 120 10.69 -13.87 6.45
C SER A 120 10.23 -12.68 7.30
N PHE A 121 8.93 -12.35 7.30
CA PHE A 121 8.38 -11.32 8.19
C PHE A 121 8.46 -11.72 9.66
N TYR A 122 8.45 -13.02 9.98
CA TYR A 122 8.63 -13.50 11.35
C TYR A 122 10.03 -13.21 11.87
N ASP A 123 11.07 -13.38 11.04
CA ASP A 123 12.46 -13.11 11.44
C ASP A 123 12.67 -11.65 11.85
N LYS A 124 12.01 -10.73 11.14
CA LYS A 124 12.02 -9.29 11.45
C LYS A 124 11.30 -8.99 12.78
N ILE A 125 10.13 -9.61 13.00
CA ILE A 125 9.41 -9.51 14.28
C ILE A 125 10.29 -10.03 15.43
N ALA A 126 10.93 -11.19 15.24
CA ALA A 126 11.82 -11.79 16.24
C ALA A 126 13.04 -10.90 16.53
N SER A 127 13.63 -10.31 15.49
CA SER A 127 14.75 -9.37 15.60
C SER A 127 14.38 -8.08 16.36
N ASN A 128 13.21 -7.50 16.07
CA ASN A 128 12.72 -6.36 16.86
C ASN A 128 12.51 -6.75 18.33
N LYS A 129 11.89 -7.92 18.56
CA LYS A 129 11.63 -8.42 19.92
C LYS A 129 12.90 -8.64 20.72
N SER A 130 13.94 -9.24 20.13
CA SER A 130 15.23 -9.47 20.82
C SER A 130 15.94 -8.17 21.19
N ARG A 131 15.64 -7.08 20.47
CA ARG A 131 16.12 -5.72 20.73
C ARG A 131 15.20 -4.90 21.65
N GLY A 132 14.11 -5.47 22.15
CA GLY A 132 13.14 -4.77 22.99
C GLY A 132 12.25 -3.76 22.24
N LEU A 133 12.11 -3.91 20.92
CA LEU A 133 11.32 -3.01 20.06
C LEU A 133 9.94 -3.58 19.76
N HIS A 134 8.96 -2.69 19.61
CA HIS A 134 7.64 -3.00 19.05
C HIS A 134 7.73 -3.21 17.54
N THR A 135 6.79 -3.97 16.98
CA THR A 135 6.70 -4.17 15.53
C THR A 135 5.31 -3.79 15.06
N LEU A 136 5.24 -2.87 14.09
CA LEU A 136 4.02 -2.63 13.35
C LEU A 136 3.92 -3.69 12.24
N CYS A 137 2.83 -4.46 12.25
CA CYS A 137 2.53 -5.45 11.23
C CYS A 137 1.45 -4.91 10.30
N LEU A 138 1.83 -4.56 9.07
CA LEU A 138 0.90 -4.24 8.01
C LEU A 138 0.30 -5.54 7.46
N LEU A 139 -1.02 -5.57 7.29
CA LEU A 139 -1.73 -6.76 6.84
C LEU A 139 -2.08 -6.64 5.36
N ASP A 140 -2.02 -7.76 4.66
CA ASP A 140 -2.24 -7.80 3.22
C ASP A 140 -3.66 -7.40 2.81
N ILE A 141 -3.76 -6.84 1.62
CA ILE A 141 -5.02 -6.41 1.02
C ILE A 141 -5.06 -6.91 -0.42
N ARG A 142 -6.04 -7.77 -0.72
CA ARG A 142 -6.31 -8.24 -2.08
C ARG A 142 -7.47 -7.46 -2.66
N VAL A 143 -7.17 -6.45 -3.47
CA VAL A 143 -8.18 -5.64 -4.17
C VAL A 143 -8.22 -6.08 -5.62
N LYS A 144 -9.41 -6.50 -6.10
CA LYS A 144 -9.66 -6.78 -7.52
C LYS A 144 -8.67 -7.76 -8.16
N GLU A 145 -8.34 -8.88 -7.49
CA GLU A 145 -7.63 -9.96 -8.18
C GLU A 145 -8.55 -10.54 -9.28
N PRO A 146 -8.07 -10.68 -10.53
CA PRO A 146 -8.84 -11.35 -11.57
C PRO A 146 -9.04 -12.82 -11.17
N THR A 147 -10.29 -13.31 -11.22
CA THR A 147 -10.54 -14.74 -11.02
C THR A 147 -9.81 -15.56 -12.08
N ILE A 148 -9.34 -16.76 -11.71
CA ILE A 148 -8.74 -17.71 -12.67
C ILE A 148 -9.71 -17.99 -13.84
N GLU A 149 -11.01 -18.04 -13.55
CA GLU A 149 -12.09 -18.18 -14.55
C GLU A 149 -12.26 -16.96 -15.46
N SER A 150 -11.89 -15.77 -14.98
CA SER A 150 -11.89 -14.55 -15.75
C SER A 150 -10.68 -14.42 -16.69
N LEU A 151 -9.58 -15.12 -16.43
CA LEU A 151 -8.44 -15.18 -17.36
C LEU A 151 -8.75 -16.00 -18.62
N THR A 152 -9.74 -16.89 -18.55
CA THR A 152 -10.18 -17.76 -19.66
C THR A 152 -11.42 -17.23 -20.40
N LYS A 153 -12.12 -16.22 -19.86
CA LYS A 153 -13.27 -15.57 -20.50
C LYS A 153 -12.95 -14.12 -20.89
N LYS A 154 -13.51 -13.61 -22.00
CA LYS A 154 -13.36 -12.21 -22.47
C LYS A 154 -13.92 -11.12 -21.53
N LYS A 155 -14.38 -11.48 -20.32
CA LYS A 155 -14.99 -10.56 -19.37
C LYS A 155 -14.22 -10.62 -18.05
N LYS A 156 -13.61 -9.48 -17.67
CA LYS A 156 -12.88 -9.33 -16.42
C LYS A 156 -13.87 -9.28 -15.24
N GLU A 157 -14.03 -10.40 -14.54
CA GLU A 157 -14.79 -10.46 -13.29
C GLU A 157 -13.83 -10.32 -12.12
N TYR A 158 -14.04 -9.29 -11.31
CA TYR A 158 -13.18 -8.93 -10.20
C TYR A 158 -13.79 -9.44 -8.90
N GLN A 159 -12.98 -10.06 -8.05
CA GLN A 159 -13.43 -10.41 -6.70
C GLN A 159 -13.64 -9.14 -5.86
N ALA A 160 -14.52 -9.25 -4.86
CA ALA A 160 -14.67 -8.22 -3.85
C ALA A 160 -13.34 -8.01 -3.11
N PRO A 161 -13.01 -6.78 -2.70
CA PRO A 161 -11.80 -6.52 -1.94
C PRO A 161 -11.77 -7.35 -0.65
N CYS A 162 -10.68 -8.10 -0.46
CA CYS A 162 -10.45 -8.91 0.72
C CYS A 162 -9.33 -8.30 1.56
N TYR A 163 -9.61 -8.05 2.83
CA TYR A 163 -8.67 -7.46 3.79
C TYR A 163 -8.32 -8.52 4.82
N MET A 164 -7.02 -8.76 5.03
CA MET A 164 -6.59 -9.71 6.03
C MET A 164 -7.00 -9.25 7.42
N SER A 165 -7.68 -10.15 8.13
CA SER A 165 -8.03 -9.96 9.53
C SER A 165 -6.81 -10.20 10.43
N VAL A 166 -6.83 -9.57 11.61
CA VAL A 166 -5.81 -9.81 12.65
C VAL A 166 -5.78 -11.29 13.06
N SER A 167 -6.93 -11.96 13.03
CA SER A 167 -7.03 -13.40 13.33
C SER A 167 -6.24 -14.24 12.34
N GLU A 168 -6.40 -14.00 11.04
CA GLU A 168 -5.67 -14.74 10.00
C GLU A 168 -4.16 -14.54 10.11
N ALA A 169 -3.72 -13.29 10.30
CA ALA A 169 -2.31 -12.97 10.51
C ALA A 169 -1.73 -13.68 11.74
N ALA A 170 -2.47 -13.69 12.85
CA ALA A 170 -2.07 -14.39 14.06
C ALA A 170 -1.96 -15.91 13.85
N HIS A 171 -2.88 -16.50 13.08
CA HIS A 171 -2.82 -17.93 12.75
C HIS A 171 -1.56 -18.27 11.93
N GLN A 172 -1.19 -17.46 10.93
CA GLN A 172 0.05 -17.67 10.18
C GLN A 172 1.27 -17.63 11.10
N LEU A 173 1.36 -16.62 11.98
CA LEU A 173 2.45 -16.51 12.96
C LEU A 173 2.54 -17.72 13.89
N LEU A 174 1.40 -18.22 14.39
CA LEU A 174 1.36 -19.42 15.22
C LEU A 174 1.82 -20.67 14.46
N GLN A 175 1.48 -20.79 13.18
CA GLN A 175 1.92 -21.90 12.33
C GLN A 175 3.43 -21.85 12.09
N ILE A 176 4.02 -20.67 11.85
CA ILE A 176 5.48 -20.49 11.75
C ILE A 176 6.16 -20.94 13.05
N ILE A 177 5.66 -20.47 14.20
CA ILE A 177 6.21 -20.85 15.51
C ILE A 177 6.17 -22.37 15.72
N LYS A 178 5.06 -23.02 15.32
CA LYS A 178 4.92 -24.47 15.43
C LYS A 178 5.94 -25.20 14.55
N ARG A 179 6.07 -24.82 13.27
CA ARG A 179 7.04 -25.41 12.34
C ARG A 179 8.46 -25.29 12.85
N ARG A 180 8.85 -24.11 13.32
CA ARG A 180 10.21 -23.86 13.84
C ARG A 180 10.55 -24.64 15.10
N LYS A 181 9.55 -24.91 15.96
CA LYS A 181 9.72 -25.81 17.11
C LYS A 181 9.94 -27.26 16.69
N GLU A 182 9.25 -27.71 15.64
CA GLU A 182 9.37 -29.07 15.12
C GLU A 182 10.69 -29.29 14.37
N THR A 183 11.20 -28.29 13.66
CA THR A 183 12.49 -28.36 12.95
C THR A 183 13.71 -28.19 13.86
N GLY A 184 13.52 -27.95 15.16
CA GLY A 184 14.62 -27.82 16.13
C GLY A 184 15.40 -26.50 16.00
N ASP A 185 14.81 -25.49 15.35
CA ASP A 185 15.40 -24.17 15.19
C ASP A 185 15.26 -23.38 16.50
N HIS A 186 15.99 -23.86 17.52
CA HIS A 186 16.17 -23.17 18.78
C HIS A 186 17.03 -21.92 18.53
N GLN A 187 16.41 -20.83 18.09
CA GLN A 187 16.96 -19.51 18.36
C GLN A 187 16.92 -19.30 19.88
N ASN A 188 18.02 -19.68 20.51
CA ASN A 188 18.35 -19.48 21.91
C ASN A 188 18.19 -17.99 22.30
N ARG A 189 17.50 -17.78 23.43
CA ARG A 189 17.47 -16.59 24.32
C ARG A 189 16.57 -15.43 23.92
#